data_AF-A0A917AJU7-F1
#
_entry.id   AF-A0A917AJU7-F1
#
_cell.length_a   1.000
_cell.length_b   1.000
_cell.length_c   1.000
_cell.angle_alpha   90.00
_cell.angle_beta   90.00
_cell.angle_gamma   90.00
#
_symmetry.space_group_name_H-M   'P 1'
#
loop_
_entity.id
_entity.type
_entity.pdbx_description
1 polymer ?
#
loop_
_entity_poly.entity_id
_entity_poly.type
_entity_poly.pdbx_seq_one_letter_code
_entity_poly.pdbx_strand_id
1 'polypeptide(L)'
;MITFSFELDKHIPQEGEPTYTAYKNGFIEGELTIFVDDRVYFQKPSIKVAELGIYLGEWMEHVQYGQNVQMNYGTMDRKEVILDFTHEEDDKWSISSIWQEFVLDEHISTTTLLEGIKGYIQQLNEELRSIEYPVTFGQYLREERVMQLSYTRPIDSKADETVLELYNGSDQVGVIRGYYKNSLLKMLDFIPRRSSNLKYELKDSEGNIRISTKDTSKWRRRKIYVTYVDNNNTEHEIIVVDGKLVDADSLFTLTYKGADYVIHKKLFGLCKLLKKDHVIADWNIQVEGDTYRMELNVYDEEYVDEWYFVLGVLHSTFCVG
;
A
#
# COMPACT_ATOMS: atom_id res chain seq x y z
N MET A 1 16.67 -0.03 21.78
CA MET A 1 16.51 0.82 20.57
C MET A 1 17.24 0.15 19.41
N ILE A 2 16.61 0.02 18.24
CA ILE A 2 17.27 -0.48 17.02
C ILE A 2 17.35 0.63 15.98
N THR A 3 18.49 0.75 15.30
CA THR A 3 18.71 1.76 14.26
C THR A 3 19.51 1.18 13.12
N PHE A 4 19.14 1.50 11.89
CA PHE A 4 19.84 1.10 10.69
C PHE A 4 20.48 2.34 10.08
N SER A 5 21.78 2.28 9.84
CA SER A 5 22.57 3.33 9.18
C SER A 5 23.18 2.74 7.93
N PHE A 6 23.37 3.57 6.90
CA PHE A 6 24.02 3.14 5.68
C PHE A 6 24.86 4.25 5.07
N GLU A 7 25.82 3.86 4.24
CA GLU A 7 26.57 4.76 3.37
C GLU A 7 26.52 4.20 1.94
N LEU A 8 25.92 4.94 1.02
CA LEU A 8 25.87 4.54 -0.38
C LEU A 8 27.28 4.56 -0.99
N ASP A 9 27.58 3.55 -1.81
CA ASP A 9 28.77 3.62 -2.66
C ASP A 9 28.48 4.63 -3.79
N LYS A 10 28.87 5.90 -3.58
CA LYS A 10 28.52 7.06 -4.44
C LYS A 10 29.46 7.30 -5.62
N HIS A 11 30.28 6.33 -6.03
CA HIS A 11 31.25 6.61 -7.10
C HIS A 11 30.54 6.84 -8.46
N ILE A 12 30.38 8.11 -8.84
CA ILE A 12 29.76 8.51 -10.12
C ILE A 12 30.81 8.35 -11.23
N PRO A 13 30.62 7.45 -12.22
CA PRO A 13 31.58 7.27 -13.31
C PRO A 13 31.67 8.52 -14.19
N GLN A 14 32.86 8.82 -14.70
CA GLN A 14 33.06 9.90 -15.68
C GLN A 14 32.58 9.49 -17.08
N GLU A 15 32.35 10.46 -17.96
CA GLU A 15 31.91 10.23 -19.34
C GLU A 15 32.91 9.33 -20.09
N GLY A 16 32.48 8.13 -20.48
CA GLY A 16 33.32 7.13 -21.16
C GLY A 16 33.82 5.98 -20.27
N GLU A 17 33.62 6.06 -18.96
CA GLU A 17 33.75 4.90 -18.07
C GLU A 17 32.49 4.03 -18.18
N PRO A 18 32.60 2.70 -18.01
CA PRO A 18 31.42 1.86 -17.93
C PRO A 18 30.52 2.40 -16.82
N THR A 19 29.28 2.77 -17.18
CA THR A 19 28.22 3.13 -16.24
C THR A 19 28.24 2.09 -15.13
N TYR A 20 28.33 2.55 -13.88
CA TYR A 20 28.39 1.78 -12.63
C TYR A 20 27.90 0.35 -12.83
N THR A 21 28.70 -0.67 -12.52
CA THR A 21 28.33 -2.06 -12.83
C THR A 21 27.07 -2.56 -12.10
N ALA A 22 26.55 -1.83 -11.10
CA ALA A 22 25.18 -2.05 -10.60
C ALA A 22 24.12 -1.75 -11.68
N TYR A 23 24.29 -0.73 -12.52
CA TYR A 23 23.37 -0.41 -13.63
C TYR A 23 23.27 -1.51 -14.68
N LYS A 24 24.28 -2.40 -14.77
CA LYS A 24 24.24 -3.49 -15.74
C LYS A 24 23.58 -4.77 -15.19
N ASN A 25 23.59 -5.00 -13.86
CA ASN A 25 23.18 -6.30 -13.28
C ASN A 25 22.57 -6.29 -11.84
N GLY A 26 22.26 -5.16 -11.15
CA GLY A 26 21.75 -5.21 -9.77
C GLY A 26 21.30 -3.90 -9.09
N PHE A 27 20.90 -3.98 -7.82
CA PHE A 27 20.55 -2.83 -6.95
C PHE A 27 21.82 -2.06 -6.50
N ILE A 28 21.67 -0.78 -6.13
CA ILE A 28 22.76 0.02 -5.55
C ILE A 28 23.26 -0.63 -4.24
N GLU A 29 24.58 -0.62 -4.06
CA GLU A 29 25.28 -1.18 -2.91
C GLU A 29 25.78 -0.09 -1.96
N GLY A 30 26.08 -0.48 -0.73
CA GLY A 30 26.67 0.39 0.28
C GLY A 30 27.09 -0.38 1.52
N GLU A 31 27.67 0.33 2.49
CA GLU A 31 27.87 -0.19 3.83
C GLU A 31 26.57 -0.09 4.62
N LEU A 32 26.15 -1.19 5.26
CA LEU A 32 25.02 -1.22 6.19
C LEU A 32 25.55 -1.50 7.60
N THR A 33 25.11 -0.68 8.55
CA THR A 33 25.32 -0.88 9.98
C THR A 33 23.99 -0.93 10.71
N ILE A 34 23.75 -1.97 11.51
CA ILE A 34 22.60 -2.08 12.42
C ILE A 34 23.12 -1.94 13.84
N PHE A 35 22.53 -1.02 14.58
CA PHE A 35 22.80 -0.79 16.00
C PHE A 35 21.65 -1.34 16.85
N VAL A 36 21.98 -1.99 17.96
CA VAL A 36 21.05 -2.30 19.03
C VAL A 36 21.60 -1.72 20.33
N ASP A 37 20.84 -0.82 20.94
CA ASP A 37 21.23 -0.06 22.14
C ASP A 37 22.62 0.58 21.99
N ASP A 38 22.80 1.30 20.88
CA ASP A 38 24.03 2.00 20.48
C ASP A 38 25.26 1.11 20.24
N ARG A 39 25.10 -0.21 20.26
CA ARG A 39 26.16 -1.18 19.96
C ARG A 39 26.00 -1.69 18.53
N VAL A 40 27.11 -1.79 17.81
CA VAL A 40 27.13 -2.40 16.46
C VAL A 40 26.74 -3.87 16.59
N TYR A 41 25.54 -4.18 16.11
CA TYR A 41 25.02 -5.54 16.04
C TYR A 41 25.41 -6.21 14.73
N PHE A 42 25.41 -5.46 13.63
CA PHE A 42 25.77 -5.91 12.29
C PHE A 42 26.49 -4.77 11.57
N GLN A 43 27.59 -5.07 10.88
CA GLN A 43 28.21 -4.13 9.95
C GLN A 43 28.80 -4.89 8.77
N LYS A 44 28.37 -4.56 7.54
CA LYS A 44 28.92 -5.12 6.32
C LYS A 44 28.95 -4.13 5.16
N PRO A 45 30.05 -4.09 4.39
CA PRO A 45 30.09 -3.42 3.10
C PRO A 45 29.37 -4.23 2.03
N SER A 46 29.13 -3.61 0.86
CA SER A 46 28.60 -4.25 -0.34
C SER A 46 27.23 -4.91 -0.14
N ILE A 47 26.39 -4.35 0.73
CA ILE A 47 24.99 -4.74 0.87
C ILE A 47 24.17 -4.01 -0.18
N LYS A 48 23.25 -4.70 -0.85
CA LYS A 48 22.28 -4.09 -1.77
C LYS A 48 21.23 -3.30 -0.98
N VAL A 49 21.60 -2.11 -0.52
CA VAL A 49 20.80 -1.27 0.39
C VAL A 49 19.39 -0.95 -0.15
N ALA A 50 19.23 -0.73 -1.46
CA ALA A 50 17.91 -0.54 -2.06
C ALA A 50 17.09 -1.84 -2.10
N GLU A 51 17.71 -2.99 -2.34
CA GLU A 51 17.01 -4.28 -2.30
C GLU A 51 16.52 -4.57 -0.87
N LEU A 52 17.39 -4.38 0.11
CA LEU A 52 17.01 -4.50 1.52
C LEU A 52 15.87 -3.54 1.88
N GLY A 53 15.89 -2.31 1.37
CA GLY A 53 14.81 -1.35 1.56
C GLY A 53 13.45 -1.84 1.03
N ILE A 54 13.42 -2.60 -0.07
CA ILE A 54 12.20 -3.20 -0.60
C ILE A 54 11.68 -4.27 0.37
N TYR A 55 12.55 -5.19 0.78
CA TYR A 55 12.19 -6.25 1.72
C TYR A 55 11.68 -5.70 3.06
N LEU A 56 12.38 -4.71 3.60
CA LEU A 56 11.98 -4.03 4.84
C LEU A 56 10.69 -3.24 4.68
N GLY A 57 10.53 -2.53 3.56
CA GLY A 57 9.32 -1.77 3.26
C GLY A 57 8.09 -2.67 3.13
N GLU A 58 8.19 -3.77 2.39
CA GLU A 58 7.11 -4.74 2.24
C GLU A 58 6.76 -5.40 3.57
N TRP A 59 7.76 -5.87 4.32
CA TRP A 59 7.55 -6.45 5.65
C TRP A 59 6.90 -5.46 6.61
N MET A 60 7.37 -4.21 6.62
CA MET A 60 6.83 -3.14 7.45
C MET A 60 5.34 -2.92 7.17
N GLU A 61 4.90 -3.00 5.91
CA GLU A 61 3.48 -2.91 5.59
C GLU A 61 2.68 -4.06 6.20
N HIS A 62 3.13 -5.29 6.01
CA HIS A 62 2.44 -6.46 6.55
C HIS A 62 2.24 -6.33 8.08
N VAL A 63 3.29 -5.96 8.79
CA VAL A 63 3.24 -5.79 10.25
C VAL A 63 2.37 -4.61 10.67
N GLN A 64 2.41 -3.47 9.95
CA GLN A 64 1.55 -2.31 10.24
C GLN A 64 0.06 -2.63 10.12
N TYR A 65 -0.32 -3.63 9.32
CA TYR A 65 -1.70 -4.10 9.21
C TYR A 65 -2.00 -5.33 10.07
N GLY A 66 -1.15 -5.61 11.07
CA GLY A 66 -1.37 -6.66 12.07
C GLY A 66 -1.01 -8.07 11.60
N GLN A 67 -0.22 -8.21 10.52
CA GLN A 67 0.27 -9.51 10.07
C GLN A 67 1.64 -9.81 10.67
N ASN A 68 1.74 -10.91 11.41
CA ASN A 68 2.98 -11.36 12.05
C ASN A 68 3.78 -12.26 11.10
N VAL A 69 4.19 -11.70 9.96
CA VAL A 69 4.97 -12.42 8.95
C VAL A 69 6.47 -12.36 9.27
N GLN A 70 7.16 -13.49 9.11
CA GLN A 70 8.61 -13.54 9.30
C GLN A 70 9.32 -12.80 8.16
N MET A 71 10.29 -11.95 8.50
CA MET A 71 11.17 -11.30 7.52
C MET A 71 12.36 -12.21 7.26
N ASN A 72 12.65 -12.50 6.00
CA ASN A 72 13.85 -13.23 5.60
C ASN A 72 14.53 -12.47 4.46
N TYR A 73 15.71 -11.92 4.70
CA TYR A 73 16.55 -11.32 3.68
C TYR A 73 17.79 -12.17 3.44
N GLY A 74 18.04 -12.56 2.20
CA GLY A 74 19.21 -13.32 1.77
C GLY A 74 19.75 -12.81 0.43
N THR A 75 21.00 -13.13 0.12
CA THR A 75 21.61 -12.80 -1.18
C THR A 75 21.37 -13.91 -2.20
N MET A 76 21.16 -13.56 -3.47
CA MET A 76 21.05 -14.54 -4.57
C MET A 76 22.21 -15.55 -4.62
N ASP A 77 23.39 -15.15 -4.16
CA ASP A 77 24.62 -15.96 -4.20
C ASP A 77 24.73 -16.99 -3.06
N ARG A 78 23.88 -16.89 -2.02
CA ARG A 78 23.88 -17.79 -0.87
C ARG A 78 22.45 -18.18 -0.53
N LYS A 79 22.17 -19.49 -0.41
CA LYS A 79 20.88 -19.98 0.09
C LYS A 79 20.65 -19.69 1.59
N GLU A 80 21.44 -18.80 2.18
CA GLU A 80 21.46 -18.49 3.61
C GLU A 80 20.73 -17.17 3.86
N VAL A 81 19.88 -17.16 4.88
CA VAL A 81 19.22 -15.94 5.36
C VAL A 81 20.27 -15.10 6.09
N ILE A 82 20.49 -13.89 5.61
CA ILE A 82 21.46 -12.92 6.15
C ILE A 82 20.87 -12.17 7.33
N LEU A 83 19.61 -11.76 7.23
CA LEU A 83 18.89 -11.03 8.27
C LEU A 83 17.48 -11.62 8.39
N ASP A 84 17.10 -11.94 9.61
CA ASP A 84 15.83 -12.55 9.94
C ASP A 84 15.14 -11.79 11.08
N PHE A 85 13.83 -11.55 10.91
CA PHE A 85 12.94 -11.11 12.00
C PHE A 85 11.87 -12.18 12.24
N THR A 86 11.93 -12.80 13.40
CA THR A 86 10.98 -13.82 13.84
C THR A 86 10.07 -13.26 14.92
N HIS A 87 8.75 -13.31 14.67
CA HIS A 87 7.75 -12.87 15.64
C HIS A 87 7.65 -13.87 16.81
N GLU A 88 7.60 -13.33 18.02
CA GLU A 88 7.43 -14.07 19.27
C GLU A 88 6.16 -13.63 20.01
N GLU A 89 5.87 -14.24 21.15
CA GLU A 89 4.72 -13.82 21.97
C GLU A 89 4.85 -12.36 22.45
N ASP A 90 3.72 -11.73 22.77
CA ASP A 90 3.65 -10.36 23.31
C ASP A 90 4.20 -9.23 22.40
N ASP A 91 3.97 -9.32 21.07
CA ASP A 91 4.32 -8.25 20.11
C ASP A 91 5.83 -7.93 20.09
N LYS A 92 6.62 -8.99 20.21
CA LYS A 92 8.08 -8.95 20.27
C LYS A 92 8.68 -9.70 19.09
N TRP A 93 9.89 -9.28 18.73
CA TRP A 93 10.64 -9.84 17.63
C TRP A 93 12.02 -10.22 18.08
N SER A 94 12.42 -11.42 17.67
CA SER A 94 13.81 -11.84 17.66
C SER A 94 14.44 -11.46 16.33
N ILE A 95 15.63 -10.86 16.42
CA ILE A 95 16.42 -10.45 15.26
C ILE A 95 17.69 -11.28 15.26
N SER A 96 17.96 -11.92 14.12
CA SER A 96 19.18 -12.70 13.94
C SER A 96 19.86 -12.36 12.62
N SER A 97 21.18 -12.49 12.61
CA SER A 97 21.98 -12.40 11.40
C SER A 97 23.16 -13.35 11.48
N ILE A 98 23.48 -14.02 10.37
CA ILE A 98 24.70 -14.84 10.27
C ILE A 98 25.99 -14.01 10.46
N TRP A 99 25.88 -12.68 10.42
CA TRP A 99 26.98 -11.74 10.57
C TRP A 99 26.86 -10.87 11.83
N GLN A 100 26.05 -11.29 12.81
CA GLN A 100 25.87 -10.55 14.06
C GLN A 100 27.12 -10.61 14.95
N GLU A 101 27.43 -9.50 15.61
CA GLU A 101 28.57 -9.38 16.54
C GLU A 101 28.28 -10.00 17.92
N PHE A 102 27.00 -10.11 18.30
CA PHE A 102 26.58 -10.70 19.57
C PHE A 102 25.17 -11.30 19.46
N VAL A 103 24.84 -12.23 20.34
CA VAL A 103 23.47 -12.74 20.50
C VAL A 103 22.65 -11.74 21.31
N LEU A 104 21.46 -11.41 20.83
CA LEU A 104 20.52 -10.58 21.55
C LEU A 104 19.81 -11.45 22.59
N ASP A 105 20.03 -11.15 23.87
CA ASP A 105 19.31 -11.78 24.98
C ASP A 105 17.92 -11.15 25.20
N GLU A 106 17.71 -9.95 24.67
CA GLU A 106 16.46 -9.18 24.79
C GLU A 106 15.75 -9.07 23.44
N HIS A 107 14.42 -9.22 23.46
CA HIS A 107 13.57 -9.08 22.28
C HIS A 107 13.22 -7.61 22.02
N ILE A 108 12.96 -7.29 20.75
CA ILE A 108 12.64 -5.93 20.32
C ILE A 108 11.13 -5.83 20.11
N SER A 109 10.50 -4.80 20.69
CA SER A 109 9.07 -4.57 20.46
C SER A 109 8.77 -4.23 19.00
N THR A 110 7.60 -4.60 18.49
CA THR A 110 7.15 -4.23 17.14
C THR A 110 7.27 -2.74 16.88
N THR A 111 6.87 -1.90 17.85
CA THR A 111 6.94 -0.44 17.72
C THR A 111 8.39 0.03 17.49
N THR A 112 9.33 -0.43 18.32
CA THR A 112 10.75 -0.06 18.20
C THR A 112 11.36 -0.54 16.88
N LEU A 113 10.99 -1.74 16.42
CA LEU A 113 11.47 -2.29 15.15
C LEU A 113 10.93 -1.50 13.95
N LEU A 114 9.63 -1.20 13.94
CA LEU A 114 8.99 -0.38 12.90
C LEU A 114 9.59 1.04 12.84
N GLU A 115 9.86 1.67 13.98
CA GLU A 115 10.50 2.99 14.04
C GLU A 115 11.90 2.98 13.43
N GLY A 116 12.73 1.99 13.79
CA GLY A 116 14.09 1.84 13.24
C GLY A 116 14.09 1.62 11.72
N ILE A 117 13.16 0.80 11.22
CA ILE A 117 12.99 0.53 9.79
C ILE A 117 12.43 1.75 9.05
N LYS A 118 11.45 2.44 9.64
CA LYS A 118 10.92 3.68 9.06
C LYS A 118 12.02 4.72 8.90
N GLY A 119 12.88 4.88 9.91
CA GLY A 119 14.04 5.79 9.84
C GLY A 119 14.99 5.44 8.71
N TYR A 120 15.29 4.14 8.52
CA TYR A 120 16.08 3.65 7.39
C TYR A 120 15.47 4.03 6.04
N ILE A 121 14.19 3.69 5.85
CA ILE A 121 13.48 3.89 4.59
C ILE A 121 13.39 5.38 4.25
N GLN A 122 13.15 6.24 5.25
CA GLN A 122 13.12 7.70 5.08
C GLN A 122 14.46 8.23 4.57
N GLN A 123 15.55 7.94 5.28
CA GLN A 123 16.89 8.40 4.91
C GLN A 123 17.32 7.86 3.54
N LEU A 124 17.07 6.58 3.27
CA LEU A 124 17.36 5.95 1.98
C LEU A 124 16.59 6.60 0.84
N ASN A 125 15.29 6.88 1.03
CA ASN A 125 14.48 7.54 0.02
C ASN A 125 14.98 8.95 -0.31
N GLU A 126 15.35 9.73 0.71
CA GLU A 126 15.91 11.07 0.53
C GLU A 126 17.22 11.04 -0.26
N GLU A 127 18.13 10.15 0.13
CA GLU A 127 19.44 10.06 -0.51
C GLU A 127 19.34 9.54 -1.95
N LEU A 128 18.52 8.52 -2.22
CA LEU A 128 18.30 8.01 -3.57
C LEU A 128 17.64 9.04 -4.48
N ARG A 129 16.69 9.84 -3.97
CA ARG A 129 16.11 10.96 -4.72
C ARG A 129 17.17 12.02 -5.04
N SER A 130 18.09 12.30 -4.13
CA SER A 130 19.16 13.30 -4.34
C SER A 130 20.13 12.95 -5.48
N ILE A 131 20.27 11.65 -5.78
CA ILE A 131 21.09 11.15 -6.89
C ILE A 131 20.26 10.68 -8.09
N GLU A 132 18.97 11.04 -8.13
CA GLU A 132 18.03 10.67 -9.21
C GLU A 132 17.95 9.15 -9.47
N TYR A 133 18.10 8.33 -8.43
CA TYR A 133 17.99 6.88 -8.55
C TYR A 133 16.52 6.47 -8.87
N PRO A 134 16.30 5.49 -9.76
CA PRO A 134 14.96 5.15 -10.25
C PRO A 134 14.06 4.46 -9.21
N VAL A 135 14.62 3.89 -8.15
CA VAL A 135 13.84 3.26 -7.06
C VAL A 135 13.57 4.30 -5.99
N THR A 136 12.30 4.40 -5.60
CA THR A 136 11.84 5.26 -4.51
C THR A 136 11.05 4.43 -3.50
N PHE A 137 10.94 4.97 -2.29
CA PHE A 137 10.27 4.31 -1.17
C PHE A 137 9.12 5.12 -0.59
N GLY A 138 8.67 6.19 -1.27
CA GLY A 138 7.55 7.01 -0.82
C GLY A 138 6.28 6.20 -0.56
N GLN A 139 6.05 5.15 -1.37
CA GLN A 139 4.94 4.21 -1.21
C GLN A 139 4.88 3.43 0.13
N TYR A 140 5.96 3.41 0.91
CA TYR A 140 6.00 2.78 2.24
C TYR A 140 5.92 3.79 3.38
N LEU A 141 6.04 5.08 3.06
CA LEU A 141 6.07 6.17 4.02
C LEU A 141 4.68 6.80 4.11
N ARG A 142 4.10 6.74 5.32
CA ARG A 142 2.85 7.40 5.68
C ARG A 142 3.16 8.61 6.56
N GLU A 143 2.50 9.71 6.24
CA GLU A 143 2.43 10.88 7.11
C GLU A 143 1.48 10.62 8.29
N GLU A 144 1.27 11.61 9.14
CA GLU A 144 0.28 11.50 10.20
C GLU A 144 -1.12 11.37 9.59
N ARG A 145 -1.94 10.46 10.14
CA ARG A 145 -3.30 10.26 9.65
C ARG A 145 -4.15 11.46 10.02
N VAL A 146 -4.70 12.14 9.02
CA VAL A 146 -5.54 13.33 9.19
C VAL A 146 -7.04 13.02 9.20
N MET A 147 -7.45 11.87 8.64
CA MET A 147 -8.84 11.41 8.64
C MET A 147 -8.93 9.88 8.61
N GLN A 148 -9.98 9.34 9.22
CA GLN A 148 -10.35 7.93 9.12
C GLN A 148 -11.85 7.79 8.83
N LEU A 149 -12.21 7.02 7.80
CA LEU A 149 -13.57 6.62 7.51
C LEU A 149 -13.70 5.11 7.66
N SER A 150 -14.84 4.65 8.17
CA SER A 150 -15.07 3.22 8.38
C SER A 150 -16.50 2.79 8.05
N TYR A 151 -16.64 1.54 7.61
CA TYR A 151 -17.92 0.89 7.47
C TYR A 151 -17.77 -0.63 7.64
N THR A 152 -18.85 -1.31 8.01
CA THR A 152 -18.84 -2.74 8.29
C THR A 152 -19.77 -3.47 7.33
N ARG A 153 -19.36 -4.65 6.89
CA ARG A 153 -20.13 -5.51 6.00
C ARG A 153 -20.18 -6.94 6.54
N PRO A 154 -21.36 -7.57 6.67
CA PRO A 154 -21.44 -9.00 6.99
C PRO A 154 -20.77 -9.87 5.92
N ILE A 155 -20.04 -10.91 6.31
CA ILE A 155 -19.33 -11.82 5.38
C ILE A 155 -20.33 -12.50 4.43
N ASP A 156 -21.50 -12.89 4.95
CA ASP A 156 -22.56 -13.57 4.19
C ASP A 156 -23.41 -12.61 3.34
N SER A 157 -23.23 -11.30 3.50
CA SER A 157 -23.89 -10.32 2.63
C SER A 157 -23.23 -10.40 1.25
N LYS A 158 -23.90 -11.03 0.29
CA LYS A 158 -23.60 -10.80 -1.12
C LYS A 158 -23.80 -9.30 -1.35
N ALA A 159 -22.74 -8.60 -1.76
CA ALA A 159 -22.61 -7.14 -1.88
C ALA A 159 -23.66 -6.44 -2.76
N ASP A 160 -24.68 -7.16 -3.22
CA ASP A 160 -25.51 -6.77 -4.33
C ASP A 160 -26.39 -5.56 -4.02
N GLU A 161 -26.90 -5.40 -2.79
CA GLU A 161 -27.90 -4.34 -2.50
C GLU A 161 -27.94 -3.79 -1.05
N THR A 162 -27.19 -4.37 -0.11
CA THR A 162 -27.20 -3.91 1.29
C THR A 162 -26.68 -2.47 1.38
N VAL A 163 -27.43 -1.61 2.07
CA VAL A 163 -26.98 -0.26 2.39
C VAL A 163 -25.97 -0.38 3.52
N LEU A 164 -24.76 0.11 3.28
CA LEU A 164 -23.68 0.16 4.25
C LEU A 164 -23.55 1.60 4.73
N GLU A 165 -23.68 1.81 6.03
CA GLU A 165 -23.53 3.12 6.64
C GLU A 165 -22.04 3.45 6.77
N LEU A 166 -21.68 4.67 6.37
CA LEU A 166 -20.30 5.15 6.41
C LEU A 166 -20.13 6.14 7.55
N TYR A 167 -19.08 5.95 8.33
CA TYR A 167 -18.81 6.70 9.55
C TYR A 167 -17.47 7.43 9.47
N ASN A 168 -17.42 8.65 10.00
CA ASN A 168 -16.22 9.36 10.41
C ASN A 168 -16.24 9.47 11.94
N GLY A 169 -15.44 8.65 12.63
CA GLY A 169 -15.60 8.48 14.07
C GLY A 169 -17.00 7.98 14.42
N SER A 170 -17.74 8.76 15.23
CA SER A 170 -19.14 8.45 15.58
C SER A 170 -20.17 8.96 14.59
N ASP A 171 -19.77 9.84 13.66
CA ASP A 171 -20.70 10.59 12.84
C ASP A 171 -20.97 9.85 11.52
N GLN A 172 -22.23 9.57 11.24
CA GLN A 172 -22.62 9.00 9.95
C GLN A 172 -22.52 10.08 8.86
N VAL A 173 -21.61 9.87 7.90
CA VAL A 173 -21.29 10.85 6.84
C VAL A 173 -21.85 10.46 5.47
N GLY A 174 -22.42 9.26 5.34
CA GLY A 174 -23.00 8.80 4.10
C GLY A 174 -23.41 7.35 4.10
N VAL A 175 -23.72 6.85 2.89
CA VAL A 175 -24.05 5.44 2.67
C VAL A 175 -23.44 4.92 1.36
N ILE A 176 -22.94 3.69 1.40
CA ILE A 176 -22.48 2.94 0.22
C ILE A 176 -23.54 1.91 -0.13
N ARG A 177 -23.88 1.78 -1.41
CA ARG A 177 -24.85 0.78 -1.86
C ARG A 177 -24.50 0.22 -3.24
N GLY A 178 -24.52 -1.11 -3.35
CA GLY A 178 -24.55 -1.81 -4.63
C GLY A 178 -25.95 -1.81 -5.26
N TYR A 179 -26.05 -1.74 -6.58
CA TYR A 179 -27.34 -1.91 -7.27
C TYR A 179 -27.17 -2.43 -8.70
N TYR A 180 -28.22 -3.11 -9.18
CA TYR A 180 -28.35 -3.52 -10.58
C TYR A 180 -29.35 -2.64 -11.31
N LYS A 181 -29.06 -2.31 -12.57
CA LYS A 181 -30.01 -1.57 -13.41
C LYS A 181 -31.32 -2.35 -13.65
N ASN A 182 -31.26 -3.69 -13.66
CA ASN A 182 -32.43 -4.57 -13.71
C ASN A 182 -32.08 -6.01 -13.26
N SER A 183 -33.11 -6.82 -12.99
CA SER A 183 -32.95 -8.22 -12.53
C SER A 183 -32.28 -9.13 -13.56
N LEU A 184 -32.34 -8.79 -14.85
CA LEU A 184 -31.70 -9.57 -15.91
C LEU A 184 -30.16 -9.41 -15.87
N LEU A 185 -29.66 -8.21 -15.61
CA LEU A 185 -28.23 -7.96 -15.41
C LEU A 185 -27.72 -8.67 -14.14
N LYS A 186 -28.52 -8.69 -13.07
CA LYS A 186 -28.23 -9.47 -11.86
C LYS A 186 -28.07 -10.97 -12.15
N MET A 187 -28.94 -11.53 -13.01
CA MET A 187 -28.86 -12.93 -13.42
C MET A 187 -27.60 -13.24 -14.25
N LEU A 188 -27.14 -12.29 -15.08
CA LEU A 188 -25.96 -12.47 -15.94
C LEU A 188 -24.64 -12.53 -15.15
N ASP A 189 -24.59 -11.97 -13.95
CA ASP A 189 -23.40 -12.01 -13.07
C ASP A 189 -23.16 -13.40 -12.44
N PHE A 190 -24.17 -14.29 -12.43
CA PHE A 190 -23.99 -15.69 -12.02
C PHE A 190 -23.26 -16.55 -13.07
N ILE A 191 -22.97 -16.00 -14.27
CA ILE A 191 -22.25 -16.69 -15.32
C ILE A 191 -20.75 -16.45 -15.14
N PRO A 192 -19.94 -17.47 -14.79
CA PRO A 192 -18.50 -17.31 -14.65
C PRO A 192 -17.91 -16.87 -16.00
N ARG A 193 -17.09 -15.80 -16.01
CA ARG A 193 -16.36 -15.18 -17.15
C ARG A 193 -16.95 -13.89 -17.75
N ARG A 194 -17.96 -13.24 -17.14
CA ARG A 194 -18.33 -11.86 -17.50
C ARG A 194 -17.91 -10.89 -16.39
N SER A 195 -17.51 -9.68 -16.79
CA SER A 195 -17.35 -8.54 -15.88
C SER A 195 -18.67 -8.29 -15.14
N SER A 196 -18.61 -7.97 -13.85
CA SER A 196 -19.81 -7.72 -13.05
C SER A 196 -20.61 -6.54 -13.60
N ASN A 197 -21.93 -6.69 -13.64
CA ASN A 197 -22.89 -5.64 -13.97
C ASN A 197 -23.36 -4.86 -12.73
N LEU A 198 -22.85 -5.19 -11.55
CA LEU A 198 -23.09 -4.49 -10.31
C LEU A 198 -22.49 -3.08 -10.38
N LYS A 199 -23.31 -2.08 -10.07
CA LYS A 199 -22.89 -0.70 -9.92
C LYS A 199 -22.85 -0.35 -8.45
N TYR A 200 -21.99 0.59 -8.09
CA TYR A 200 -21.98 1.15 -6.73
C TYR A 200 -22.26 2.63 -6.77
N GLU A 201 -23.00 3.07 -5.77
CA GLU A 201 -23.21 4.47 -5.45
C GLU A 201 -22.73 4.76 -4.03
N LEU A 202 -22.12 5.93 -3.86
CA LEU A 202 -21.86 6.55 -2.57
C LEU A 202 -22.73 7.79 -2.47
N LYS A 203 -23.49 7.90 -1.39
CA LYS A 203 -24.34 9.04 -1.11
C LYS A 203 -23.85 9.78 0.12
N ASP A 204 -24.04 11.10 0.11
CA ASP A 204 -23.85 11.93 1.29
C ASP A 204 -24.99 11.74 2.31
N SER A 205 -24.89 12.41 3.45
CA SER A 205 -25.89 12.40 4.52
C SER A 205 -27.25 12.96 4.09
N GLU A 206 -27.31 13.76 3.02
CA GLU A 206 -28.55 14.29 2.45
C GLU A 206 -29.16 13.36 1.40
N GLY A 207 -28.46 12.29 1.03
CA GLY A 207 -28.89 11.30 0.04
C GLY A 207 -28.53 11.67 -1.41
N ASN A 208 -27.74 12.73 -1.63
CA ASN A 208 -27.23 13.07 -2.95
C ASN A 208 -26.15 12.06 -3.36
N ILE A 209 -26.16 11.62 -4.63
CA ILE A 209 -25.15 10.73 -5.17
C ILE A 209 -23.85 11.52 -5.39
N ARG A 210 -22.79 11.11 -4.70
CA ARG A 210 -21.44 11.69 -4.83
C ARG A 210 -20.54 10.85 -5.71
N ILE A 211 -20.70 9.53 -5.68
CA ILE A 211 -20.00 8.61 -6.60
C ILE A 211 -21.00 7.68 -7.26
N SER A 212 -20.81 7.41 -8.54
CA SER A 212 -21.41 6.29 -9.25
C SER A 212 -20.34 5.56 -10.05
N THR A 213 -20.33 4.24 -10.01
CA THR A 213 -19.35 3.41 -10.72
C THR A 213 -19.99 2.51 -11.76
N LYS A 214 -19.23 2.21 -12.82
CA LYS A 214 -19.62 1.28 -13.87
C LYS A 214 -18.43 0.50 -14.40
N ASP A 215 -18.49 -0.83 -14.30
CA ASP A 215 -17.54 -1.68 -15.01
C ASP A 215 -17.82 -1.64 -16.52
N THR A 216 -16.77 -1.47 -17.32
CA THR A 216 -16.84 -1.55 -18.78
C THR A 216 -15.76 -2.45 -19.36
N SER A 217 -15.17 -3.29 -18.50
CA SER A 217 -14.05 -4.16 -18.83
C SER A 217 -14.35 -5.03 -20.04
N LYS A 218 -13.37 -5.10 -20.94
CA LYS A 218 -13.33 -6.08 -22.04
C LYS A 218 -12.29 -7.13 -21.69
N TRP A 219 -12.40 -8.32 -22.27
CA TRP A 219 -11.69 -9.59 -21.99
C TRP A 219 -10.17 -9.58 -21.69
N ARG A 220 -9.46 -8.45 -21.79
CA ARG A 220 -8.02 -8.32 -21.52
C ARG A 220 -7.56 -7.07 -20.75
N ARG A 221 -8.43 -6.10 -20.45
CA ARG A 221 -8.06 -4.89 -19.68
C ARG A 221 -9.26 -4.43 -18.86
N ARG A 222 -9.10 -4.40 -17.53
CA ARG A 222 -10.14 -3.90 -16.64
C ARG A 222 -10.21 -2.38 -16.75
N LYS A 223 -11.42 -1.85 -16.96
CA LYS A 223 -11.70 -0.42 -17.07
C LYS A 223 -12.96 -0.08 -16.30
N ILE A 224 -12.79 0.73 -15.26
CA ILE A 224 -13.87 1.14 -14.37
C ILE A 224 -14.09 2.64 -14.59
N TYR A 225 -15.31 3.01 -14.95
CA TYR A 225 -15.72 4.41 -14.99
C TYR A 225 -16.25 4.80 -13.62
N VAL A 226 -15.74 5.90 -13.09
CA VAL A 226 -16.14 6.50 -11.82
C VAL A 226 -16.64 7.91 -12.14
N THR A 227 -17.92 8.16 -11.93
CA THR A 227 -18.51 9.51 -11.95
C THR A 227 -18.44 10.05 -10.53
N TYR A 228 -17.79 11.19 -10.35
CA TYR A 228 -17.64 11.87 -9.06
C TYR A 228 -18.26 13.26 -9.12
N VAL A 229 -19.14 13.59 -8.17
CA VAL A 229 -19.70 14.92 -7.99
C VAL A 229 -19.03 15.57 -6.79
N ASP A 230 -18.24 16.61 -7.04
CA ASP A 230 -17.49 17.30 -5.99
C ASP A 230 -18.37 18.15 -5.07
N ASN A 231 -17.74 18.77 -4.07
CA ASN A 231 -18.44 19.62 -3.09
C ASN A 231 -19.05 20.89 -3.72
N ASN A 232 -18.59 21.29 -4.91
CA ASN A 232 -19.17 22.37 -5.70
C ASN A 232 -20.25 21.89 -6.66
N ASN A 233 -20.68 20.63 -6.54
CA ASN A 233 -21.61 19.95 -7.45
C ASN A 233 -21.14 19.91 -8.91
N THR A 234 -19.82 19.94 -9.14
CA THR A 234 -19.24 19.72 -10.45
C THR A 234 -19.01 18.23 -10.66
N GLU A 235 -19.47 17.72 -11.81
CA GLU A 235 -19.29 16.31 -12.17
C GLU A 235 -17.94 16.10 -12.87
N HIS A 236 -17.25 15.05 -12.45
CA HIS A 236 -15.96 14.60 -12.97
C HIS A 236 -16.06 13.14 -13.42
N GLU A 237 -15.63 12.86 -14.64
CA GLU A 237 -15.51 11.49 -15.15
C GLU A 237 -14.07 11.00 -15.01
N ILE A 238 -13.89 9.91 -14.26
CA ILE A 238 -12.60 9.34 -13.94
C ILE A 238 -12.56 7.92 -14.50
N ILE A 239 -11.50 7.61 -15.25
CA ILE A 239 -11.28 6.27 -15.80
C ILE A 239 -10.17 5.60 -15.03
N VAL A 240 -10.52 4.57 -14.26
CA VAL A 240 -9.55 3.73 -13.56
C VAL A 240 -9.18 2.55 -14.48
N VAL A 241 -7.92 2.48 -14.84
CA VAL A 241 -7.39 1.49 -15.79
C VAL A 241 -6.44 0.55 -15.08
N ASP A 242 -6.67 -0.73 -15.24
CA ASP A 242 -5.76 -1.80 -14.81
C ASP A 242 -4.42 -1.68 -15.55
N GLY A 243 -3.39 -1.39 -14.77
CA GLY A 243 -1.99 -1.37 -15.15
C GLY A 243 -1.41 -2.78 -14.99
N LYS A 244 -0.75 -3.29 -16.02
CA LYS A 244 -0.07 -4.59 -15.92
C LYS A 244 0.96 -4.55 -14.81
N LEU A 245 0.87 -5.49 -13.87
CA LEU A 245 2.03 -6.10 -13.23
C LEU A 245 1.84 -7.62 -13.12
N VAL A 246 2.98 -8.32 -13.19
CA VAL A 246 3.10 -9.77 -13.22
C VAL A 246 3.30 -10.22 -11.78
N ASP A 247 2.21 -10.42 -11.04
CA ASP A 247 2.09 -11.27 -9.85
C ASP A 247 0.71 -11.06 -9.18
N ALA A 248 0.52 -11.61 -7.98
CA ALA A 248 -0.67 -11.51 -7.13
C ALA A 248 -1.20 -10.07 -6.90
N ASP A 249 -0.35 -9.05 -7.02
CA ASP A 249 -0.68 -7.65 -6.79
C ASP A 249 -1.20 -6.96 -8.06
N SER A 250 -2.18 -6.08 -7.90
CA SER A 250 -2.81 -5.34 -9.01
C SER A 250 -2.48 -3.86 -8.91
N LEU A 251 -2.08 -3.26 -10.02
CA LEU A 251 -1.84 -1.83 -10.13
C LEU A 251 -2.94 -1.19 -10.97
N PHE A 252 -3.51 -0.08 -10.52
CA PHE A 252 -4.43 0.73 -11.35
C PHE A 252 -3.89 2.14 -11.50
N THR A 253 -4.20 2.76 -12.62
CA THR A 253 -3.83 4.14 -12.94
C THR A 253 -5.08 4.95 -13.25
N LEU A 254 -5.08 6.21 -12.85
CA LEU A 254 -6.13 7.17 -13.16
C LEU A 254 -5.55 8.59 -13.22
N THR A 255 -6.24 9.48 -13.91
CA THR A 255 -5.93 10.91 -13.93
C THR A 255 -7.13 11.69 -13.42
N TYR A 256 -6.89 12.66 -12.54
CA TYR A 256 -7.93 13.52 -11.96
C TYR A 256 -7.37 14.92 -11.72
N LYS A 257 -8.12 15.96 -12.10
CA LYS A 257 -7.70 17.38 -12.04
C LYS A 257 -6.30 17.65 -12.63
N GLY A 258 -5.91 16.91 -13.67
CA GLY A 258 -4.61 17.05 -14.33
C GLY A 258 -3.43 16.41 -13.60
N ALA A 259 -3.66 15.71 -12.48
CA ALA A 259 -2.67 14.91 -11.77
C ALA A 259 -2.88 13.41 -12.03
N ASP A 260 -1.78 12.67 -12.09
CA ASP A 260 -1.79 11.22 -12.22
C ASP A 260 -1.70 10.54 -10.86
N TYR A 261 -2.48 9.48 -10.72
CA TYR A 261 -2.57 8.69 -9.51
C TYR A 261 -2.38 7.22 -9.81
N VAL A 262 -1.85 6.51 -8.82
CA VAL A 262 -1.63 5.07 -8.87
C VAL A 262 -2.32 4.42 -7.68
N ILE A 263 -3.03 3.32 -7.92
CA ILE A 263 -3.62 2.49 -6.88
C ILE A 263 -2.84 1.19 -6.80
N HIS A 264 -2.22 0.91 -5.65
CA HIS A 264 -1.56 -0.37 -5.36
C HIS A 264 -2.52 -1.24 -4.55
N LYS A 265 -3.01 -2.32 -5.16
CA LYS A 265 -3.90 -3.29 -4.52
C LYS A 265 -3.14 -4.58 -4.27
N LYS A 266 -3.02 -4.95 -2.99
CA LYS A 266 -2.46 -6.25 -2.57
C LYS A 266 -3.55 -7.30 -2.39
N LEU A 267 -3.18 -8.57 -2.45
CA LEU A 267 -4.04 -9.66 -1.97
C LEU A 267 -4.34 -9.45 -0.46
N PHE A 268 -5.53 -9.88 -0.01
CA PHE A 268 -5.98 -9.83 1.39
C PHE A 268 -6.36 -8.47 1.97
N GLY A 269 -6.83 -7.53 1.13
CA GLY A 269 -7.63 -6.41 1.63
C GLY A 269 -6.92 -5.08 1.79
N LEU A 270 -5.65 -4.98 1.38
CA LEU A 270 -4.91 -3.73 1.43
C LEU A 270 -4.89 -3.01 0.08
N CYS A 271 -5.18 -1.71 0.12
CA CYS A 271 -5.05 -0.81 -0.99
C CYS A 271 -4.39 0.51 -0.59
N LYS A 272 -3.63 1.13 -1.49
CA LYS A 272 -3.11 2.48 -1.31
C LYS A 272 -3.32 3.31 -2.57
N LEU A 273 -3.65 4.58 -2.40
CA LEU A 273 -3.71 5.59 -3.45
C LEU A 273 -2.47 6.49 -3.34
N LEU A 274 -1.75 6.63 -4.44
CA LEU A 274 -0.52 7.41 -4.53
C LEU A 274 -0.63 8.54 -5.54
N LYS A 275 -0.01 9.69 -5.24
CA LYS A 275 0.27 10.80 -6.18
C LYS A 275 1.75 11.10 -6.14
N LYS A 276 2.42 11.01 -7.29
CA LYS A 276 3.89 11.16 -7.40
C LYS A 276 4.65 10.35 -6.32
N ASP A 277 4.30 9.08 -6.15
CA ASP A 277 4.90 8.17 -5.14
C ASP A 277 4.62 8.52 -3.66
N HIS A 278 3.81 9.54 -3.36
CA HIS A 278 3.39 9.83 -1.98
C HIS A 278 2.04 9.17 -1.70
N VAL A 279 1.93 8.48 -0.57
CA VAL A 279 0.69 7.84 -0.13
C VAL A 279 -0.30 8.91 0.33
N ILE A 280 -1.37 9.10 -0.42
CA ILE A 280 -2.46 10.02 -0.06
C ILE A 280 -3.41 9.37 0.92
N ALA A 281 -3.72 8.10 0.68
CA ALA A 281 -4.68 7.35 1.45
C ALA A 281 -4.43 5.85 1.32
N ASP A 282 -4.86 5.09 2.31
CA ASP A 282 -4.93 3.65 2.23
C ASP A 282 -6.29 3.13 2.69
N TRP A 283 -6.63 1.96 2.20
CA TRP A 283 -7.84 1.26 2.55
C TRP A 283 -7.50 -0.15 2.99
N ASN A 284 -7.92 -0.49 4.21
CA ASN A 284 -7.70 -1.77 4.83
C ASN A 284 -9.02 -2.51 5.05
N ILE A 285 -9.01 -3.83 4.87
CA ILE A 285 -10.14 -4.72 5.14
C ILE A 285 -9.70 -5.72 6.21
N GLN A 286 -10.32 -5.63 7.38
CA GLN A 286 -10.09 -6.53 8.50
C GLN A 286 -11.27 -7.49 8.66
N VAL A 287 -10.99 -8.71 9.13
CA VAL A 287 -12.04 -9.68 9.49
C VAL A 287 -12.28 -9.59 11.00
N GLU A 288 -13.48 -9.20 11.38
CA GLU A 288 -13.93 -9.11 12.76
C GLU A 288 -15.14 -10.03 12.95
N GLY A 289 -14.89 -11.26 13.42
CA GLY A 289 -15.93 -12.27 13.59
C GLY A 289 -16.59 -12.68 12.27
N ASP A 290 -17.87 -12.37 12.14
CA ASP A 290 -18.70 -12.60 10.95
C ASP A 290 -18.81 -11.37 10.04
N THR A 291 -17.97 -10.35 10.26
CA THR A 291 -17.97 -9.11 9.47
C THR A 291 -16.61 -8.78 8.88
N TYR A 292 -16.64 -8.10 7.74
CA TYR A 292 -15.53 -7.33 7.21
C TYR A 292 -15.65 -5.90 7.71
N ARG A 293 -14.63 -5.39 8.38
CA ARG A 293 -14.48 -3.98 8.72
C ARG A 293 -13.57 -3.33 7.69
N MET A 294 -14.07 -2.28 7.06
CA MET A 294 -13.36 -1.49 6.08
C MET A 294 -12.93 -0.17 6.71
N GLU A 295 -11.65 0.17 6.58
CA GLU A 295 -11.10 1.42 7.10
C GLU A 295 -10.30 2.15 6.02
N LEU A 296 -10.76 3.34 5.65
CA LEU A 296 -10.04 4.27 4.80
C LEU A 296 -9.29 5.27 5.70
N ASN A 297 -7.98 5.33 5.59
CA ASN A 297 -7.17 6.35 6.22
C ASN A 297 -6.70 7.35 5.16
N VAL A 298 -6.80 8.65 5.45
CA VAL A 298 -6.26 9.72 4.62
C VAL A 298 -5.11 10.38 5.36
N TYR A 299 -4.02 10.63 4.63
CA TYR A 299 -2.76 11.17 5.14
C TYR A 299 -2.46 12.57 4.59
N ASP A 300 -2.99 12.91 3.41
CA ASP A 300 -2.79 14.20 2.76
C ASP A 300 -4.00 15.12 3.00
N GLU A 301 -3.77 16.26 3.66
CA GLU A 301 -4.79 17.25 4.01
C GLU A 301 -5.55 17.78 2.78
N GLU A 302 -4.91 17.83 1.59
CA GLU A 302 -5.57 18.25 0.33
C GLU A 302 -6.81 17.40 0.00
N TYR A 303 -6.89 16.17 0.51
CA TYR A 303 -7.94 15.22 0.20
C TYR A 303 -8.95 14.99 1.33
N VAL A 304 -8.81 15.68 2.45
CA VAL A 304 -9.79 15.64 3.54
C VAL A 304 -11.17 16.06 3.04
N ASP A 305 -11.25 17.13 2.25
CA ASP A 305 -12.51 17.61 1.66
C ASP A 305 -12.89 16.84 0.38
N GLU A 306 -11.96 16.07 -0.21
CA GLU A 306 -12.18 15.25 -1.41
C GLU A 306 -12.25 13.75 -1.09
N TRP A 307 -12.62 13.39 0.15
CA TRP A 307 -12.66 11.99 0.58
C TRP A 307 -13.63 11.13 -0.24
N TYR A 308 -14.71 11.72 -0.79
CA TYR A 308 -15.63 11.02 -1.71
C TYR A 308 -14.89 10.52 -2.96
N PHE A 309 -13.98 11.32 -3.52
CA PHE A 309 -13.13 10.89 -4.64
C PHE A 309 -12.23 9.73 -4.22
N VAL A 310 -11.52 9.89 -3.10
CA VAL A 310 -10.57 8.89 -2.58
C VAL A 310 -11.28 7.55 -2.32
N LEU A 311 -12.37 7.56 -1.55
CA LEU A 311 -13.16 6.37 -1.26
C LEU A 311 -13.76 5.80 -2.54
N GLY A 312 -14.30 6.64 -3.42
CA GLY A 312 -14.92 6.22 -4.67
C GLY A 312 -13.98 5.43 -5.57
N VAL A 313 -12.77 5.93 -5.80
CA VAL A 313 -11.79 5.23 -6.66
C VAL A 313 -11.27 3.97 -6.00
N LEU A 314 -10.95 3.99 -4.70
CA LEU A 314 -10.47 2.82 -3.96
C LEU A 314 -11.54 1.73 -3.91
N HIS A 315 -12.76 2.06 -3.47
CA HIS A 315 -13.90 1.15 -3.41
C HIS A 315 -14.19 0.49 -4.78
N SER A 316 -14.11 1.27 -5.86
CA SER A 316 -14.37 0.76 -7.21
C SER A 316 -13.41 -0.37 -7.61
N THR A 317 -12.15 -0.33 -7.18
CA THR A 317 -11.14 -1.34 -7.56
C THR A 317 -11.29 -2.68 -6.83
N PHE A 318 -11.88 -2.68 -5.63
CA PHE A 318 -12.15 -3.90 -4.86
C PHE A 318 -13.50 -4.52 -5.14
N CYS A 319 -14.55 -3.72 -5.28
CA CYS A 319 -15.92 -4.24 -5.23
C CYS A 319 -16.56 -4.48 -6.61
N VAL A 320 -15.96 -3.97 -7.69
CA VAL A 320 -16.52 -4.02 -9.07
C VAL A 320 -15.90 -5.16 -9.90
N GLY A 321 -15.56 -6.32 -9.31
CA GLY A 321 -14.72 -7.33 -9.98
C GLY A 321 -15.01 -8.75 -9.56
#